data_AF-A0A0G4MFZ0-F1
#
_entry.id   AF-A0A0G4MFZ0-F1
#
_cell.length_a   1.000
_cell.length_b   1.000
_cell.length_c   1.000
_cell.angle_alpha   90.00
_cell.angle_beta   90.00
_cell.angle_gamma   90.00
#
_symmetry.space_group_name_H-M   'P 1'
#
loop_
_entity.id
_entity.type
_entity.pdbx_description
1 polymer ?
#
loop_
_entity_poly.entity_id
_entity_poly.type
_entity_poly.pdbx_seq_one_letter_code
_entity_poly.pdbx_strand_id
1 'polypeptide(L)'
;QDWSLEKEEETALAERRDFRDEKVITLDLDGSVELGNAIHIKTQPDGKIDIAVHVPDVTHFVKANSLVDREAKKRGTAVHLVNRTCALLPPKISGEVCSLAPGEERLAVSVLFRVNPHNGSVAEGDTWVGKSIIKSTGKISVQ
;
A
#
# COMPACT_ATOMS: atom_id res chain seq x y z
N GLN A 1 -10.88 12.01 14.20
CA GLN A 1 -10.97 10.76 14.97
C GLN A 1 -9.86 9.92 14.41
N ASP A 2 -8.81 9.74 15.20
CA ASP A 2 -7.57 9.14 14.72
C ASP A 2 -7.83 7.65 14.51
N TRP A 3 -7.67 7.20 13.27
CA TRP A 3 -7.90 5.81 12.89
C TRP A 3 -6.74 4.94 13.38
N SER A 4 -7.04 3.73 13.85
CA SER A 4 -6.04 2.74 14.26
C SER A 4 -6.55 1.34 13.91
N LEU A 5 -5.62 0.41 13.68
CA LEU A 5 -5.95 -0.98 13.33
C LEU A 5 -6.80 -1.67 14.40
N GLU A 6 -6.60 -1.32 15.67
CA GLU A 6 -7.35 -1.84 16.83
C GLU A 6 -8.86 -1.54 16.79
N LYS A 7 -9.29 -0.56 15.98
CA LYS A 7 -10.70 -0.17 15.82
C LYS A 7 -11.40 -0.92 14.69
N GLU A 8 -10.66 -1.70 13.90
CA GLU A 8 -11.21 -2.51 12.82
C GLU A 8 -11.84 -3.80 13.35
N GLU A 9 -12.85 -4.30 12.64
CA GLU A 9 -13.48 -5.57 12.99
C GLU A 9 -12.49 -6.74 12.81
N GLU A 10 -12.44 -7.64 13.80
CA GLU A 10 -11.52 -8.78 13.82
C GLU A 10 -11.69 -9.68 12.57
N THR A 11 -12.93 -9.82 12.10
CA THR A 11 -13.26 -10.52 10.84
C THR A 11 -12.63 -9.86 9.62
N ALA A 12 -12.67 -8.53 9.54
CA ALA A 12 -12.09 -7.77 8.44
C ALA A 12 -10.56 -7.81 8.45
N LEU A 13 -9.94 -7.99 9.61
CA LEU A 13 -8.49 -8.21 9.75
C LEU A 13 -8.10 -9.66 9.41
N ALA A 14 -8.92 -10.64 9.81
CA ALA A 14 -8.66 -12.07 9.57
C ALA A 14 -8.66 -12.46 8.08
N GLU A 15 -9.42 -11.74 7.25
CA GLU A 15 -9.41 -11.93 5.79
C GLU A 15 -8.15 -11.38 5.10
N ARG A 16 -7.35 -10.57 5.81
CA ARG A 16 -6.15 -9.93 5.27
C ARG A 16 -4.92 -10.77 5.56
N ARG A 17 -4.03 -10.87 4.58
CA ARG A 17 -2.73 -11.49 4.78
C ARG A 17 -1.83 -10.57 5.60
N ASP A 18 -1.25 -11.10 6.67
CA ASP A 18 -0.34 -10.35 7.53
C ASP A 18 1.09 -10.35 6.96
N PHE A 19 1.63 -9.16 6.72
CA PHE A 19 3.02 -8.93 6.32
C PHE A 19 3.74 -7.98 7.30
N ARG A 20 3.20 -7.76 8.51
CA ARG A 20 3.79 -6.84 9.49
C ARG A 20 5.19 -7.28 9.95
N ASP A 21 5.47 -8.58 9.92
CA ASP A 21 6.77 -9.15 10.27
C ASP A 21 7.76 -9.16 9.10
N GLU A 22 7.32 -8.85 7.89
CA GLU A 22 8.19 -8.78 6.71
C GLU A 22 8.94 -7.44 6.66
N LYS A 23 10.12 -7.44 6.05
CA LYS A 23 10.93 -6.21 5.85
C LYS A 23 10.36 -5.37 4.71
N VAL A 24 9.25 -4.69 4.99
CA VAL A 24 8.60 -3.76 4.06
C VAL A 24 9.33 -2.41 4.08
N ILE A 25 9.57 -1.87 2.90
CA ILE A 25 10.19 -0.55 2.69
C ILE A 25 9.26 0.29 1.82
N THR A 26 8.99 1.52 2.24
CA THR A 26 8.20 2.48 1.49
C THR A 26 9.07 3.27 0.52
N LEU A 27 8.60 3.43 -0.70
CA LEU A 27 9.27 4.19 -1.76
C LEU A 27 8.69 5.60 -1.83
N ASP A 28 9.55 6.59 -1.63
CA ASP A 28 9.27 8.01 -1.81
C ASP A 28 9.85 8.45 -3.16
N LEU A 29 8.96 8.69 -4.13
CA LEU A 29 9.34 8.93 -5.53
C LEU A 29 9.44 10.43 -5.86
N ASP A 30 8.72 11.27 -5.15
CA ASP A 30 8.50 12.68 -5.50
C ASP A 30 8.59 13.62 -4.28
N GLY A 31 9.00 13.11 -3.12
CA GLY A 31 9.03 13.88 -1.86
C GLY A 31 7.63 14.16 -1.31
N SER A 32 6.59 13.48 -1.80
CA SER A 32 5.22 13.64 -1.33
C SER A 32 5.02 13.04 0.07
N VAL A 33 4.10 13.64 0.82
CA VAL A 33 3.61 13.08 2.10
C VAL A 33 2.65 11.90 1.88
N GLU A 34 2.13 11.74 0.67
CA GLU A 34 1.21 10.66 0.26
C GLU A 34 2.01 9.46 -0.25
N LEU A 35 2.52 8.66 0.69
CA LEU A 35 3.36 7.51 0.36
C LEU A 35 2.49 6.33 -0.10
N GLY A 36 2.41 6.14 -1.42
CA GLY A 36 1.50 5.17 -2.05
C GLY A 36 2.10 3.81 -2.41
N ASN A 37 3.41 3.61 -2.25
CA ASN A 37 4.08 2.39 -2.72
C ASN A 37 5.02 1.84 -1.65
N ALA A 38 4.88 0.57 -1.31
CA ALA A 38 5.85 -0.15 -0.51
C ALA A 38 6.17 -1.51 -1.12
N ILE A 39 7.37 -2.01 -0.85
CA ILE A 39 7.86 -3.29 -1.36
C ILE A 39 8.49 -4.11 -0.25
N HIS A 40 8.42 -5.44 -0.35
CA HIS A 40 9.34 -6.31 0.38
C HIS A 40 9.90 -7.38 -0.55
N ILE A 41 11.08 -7.87 -0.20
CA ILE A 41 11.77 -8.94 -0.91
C ILE A 41 12.19 -9.99 0.10
N LYS A 42 11.86 -11.25 -0.17
CA LYS A 42 12.17 -12.39 0.72
C LYS A 42 12.67 -13.57 -0.09
N THR A 43 13.85 -14.09 0.25
CA THR A 43 14.33 -15.35 -0.33
C THR A 43 13.64 -16.52 0.36
N GLN A 44 13.07 -17.43 -0.43
CA GLN A 44 12.38 -18.62 0.03
C GLN A 44 13.36 -19.81 0.17
N PRO A 45 13.02 -20.83 0.99
CA PRO A 45 13.87 -22.02 1.16
C PRO A 45 14.10 -22.83 -0.13
N ASP A 46 13.20 -22.73 -1.09
CA ASP A 46 13.29 -23.37 -2.41
C ASP A 46 14.22 -22.62 -3.39
N GLY A 47 14.83 -21.51 -2.95
CA GLY A 47 15.73 -20.68 -3.75
C GLY A 47 15.02 -19.64 -4.62
N LYS A 48 13.68 -19.61 -4.65
CA LYS A 48 12.93 -18.54 -5.32
C LYS A 48 12.93 -17.26 -4.47
N ILE A 49 12.61 -16.14 -5.10
CA ILE A 49 12.50 -14.84 -4.43
C ILE A 49 11.06 -14.37 -4.49
N ASP A 50 10.47 -14.13 -3.33
CA ASP A 50 9.20 -13.45 -3.19
C ASP A 50 9.43 -11.94 -3.30
N ILE A 51 8.81 -11.31 -4.29
CA ILE A 51 8.77 -9.86 -4.49
C ILE A 51 7.33 -9.42 -4.31
N ALA A 52 7.08 -8.63 -3.27
CA ALA A 52 5.76 -8.07 -3.01
C ALA A 52 5.71 -6.58 -3.27
N VAL A 53 4.62 -6.14 -3.89
CA VAL A 53 4.26 -4.74 -4.06
C VAL A 53 2.99 -4.48 -3.26
N HIS A 54 3.00 -3.43 -2.45
CA HIS A 54 1.91 -3.02 -1.57
C HIS A 54 1.46 -1.61 -1.92
N VAL A 55 0.15 -1.45 -2.11
CA VAL A 55 -0.50 -0.15 -2.31
C VAL A 55 -1.57 0.06 -1.23
N PRO A 56 -1.85 1.31 -0.81
CA PRO A 56 -2.88 1.59 0.18
C PRO A 56 -4.24 1.06 -0.23
N ASP A 57 -4.97 0.46 0.72
CA ASP A 57 -6.35 0.04 0.49
C ASP A 57 -7.33 1.22 0.64
N VAL A 58 -7.28 2.15 -0.31
CA VAL A 58 -8.16 3.33 -0.35
C VAL A 58 -9.63 2.93 -0.36
N THR A 59 -9.96 1.81 -1.01
CA THR A 59 -11.34 1.30 -1.15
C THR A 59 -11.95 0.84 0.17
N HIS A 60 -11.10 0.54 1.17
CA HIS A 60 -11.56 0.28 2.52
C HIS A 60 -12.22 1.52 3.13
N PHE A 61 -11.64 2.71 2.91
CA PHE A 61 -12.11 3.97 3.48
C PHE A 61 -13.12 4.71 2.59
N VAL A 62 -12.93 4.66 1.27
CA VAL A 62 -13.78 5.35 0.30
C VAL A 62 -14.79 4.36 -0.27
N LYS A 63 -15.97 4.30 0.35
CA LYS A 63 -17.06 3.43 -0.11
C LYS A 63 -17.70 3.98 -1.39
N ALA A 64 -18.12 3.08 -2.26
CA ALA A 64 -18.82 3.40 -3.49
C ALA A 64 -20.05 4.29 -3.22
N ASN A 65 -20.25 5.30 -4.07
CA ASN A 65 -21.34 6.29 -4.00
C ASN A 65 -21.32 7.22 -2.77
N SER A 66 -20.28 7.17 -1.93
CA SER A 66 -20.08 8.15 -0.86
C SER A 66 -19.82 9.55 -1.42
N LEU A 67 -19.95 10.58 -0.57
CA LEU A 67 -19.62 11.96 -0.95
C LEU A 67 -18.16 12.09 -1.41
N VAL A 68 -17.25 11.37 -0.74
CA VAL A 68 -15.82 11.33 -1.10
C VAL A 68 -15.62 10.67 -2.47
N ASP A 69 -16.26 9.53 -2.73
CA ASP A 69 -16.19 8.85 -4.02
C ASP A 69 -16.71 9.72 -5.17
N ARG A 70 -17.85 10.40 -4.97
CA ARG A 70 -18.42 11.32 -5.98
C ARG A 70 -17.50 12.49 -6.28
N GLU A 71 -16.89 13.09 -5.26
CA GLU A 71 -15.93 14.19 -5.44
C GLU A 71 -14.62 13.69 -6.09
N ALA A 72 -14.11 12.53 -5.69
CA ALA A 72 -12.93 11.93 -6.31
C ALA A 72 -13.17 11.62 -7.80
N LYS A 73 -14.33 11.05 -8.14
CA LYS A 73 -14.75 10.83 -9.54
C LYS A 73 -14.83 12.13 -10.34
N LYS A 74 -15.31 13.22 -9.72
CA LYS A 74 -15.37 14.54 -10.36
C LYS A 74 -13.98 15.14 -10.62
N ARG A 75 -13.03 14.93 -9.70
CA ARG A 75 -11.63 15.41 -9.84
C ARG A 75 -10.83 14.56 -10.83
N GLY A 76 -11.08 13.26 -10.87
CA GLY A 76 -10.41 12.30 -11.77
C GLY A 76 -8.99 11.93 -11.34
N THR A 77 -8.14 12.91 -11.06
CA THR A 77 -6.75 12.71 -10.64
C THR A 77 -6.26 13.82 -9.71
N ALA A 78 -5.18 13.56 -8.97
CA ALA A 78 -4.42 14.62 -8.31
C ALA A 78 -3.62 15.41 -9.36
N VAL A 79 -3.49 16.73 -9.16
CA VAL A 79 -2.72 17.61 -10.05
C VAL A 79 -1.59 18.26 -9.25
N HIS A 80 -0.36 17.97 -9.64
CA HIS A 80 0.84 18.51 -9.00
C HIS A 80 1.31 19.74 -9.79
N LEU A 81 1.21 20.91 -9.15
CA LEU A 81 1.72 22.19 -9.67
C LEU A 81 3.03 22.54 -8.97
N VAL A 82 3.80 23.46 -9.56
CA VAL A 82 5.11 23.90 -9.03
C VAL A 82 5.05 24.33 -7.56
N ASN A 83 3.95 24.96 -7.13
CA ASN A 83 3.81 25.52 -5.79
C ASN A 83 2.73 24.84 -4.92
N ARG A 84 1.95 23.89 -5.46
CA ARG A 84 0.86 23.24 -4.72
C ARG A 84 0.40 21.95 -5.38
N THR A 85 -0.20 21.08 -4.59
CA THR A 85 -0.90 19.89 -5.07
C THR A 85 -2.41 20.08 -4.91
N CYS A 86 -3.15 19.88 -6.00
CA CYS A 86 -4.61 19.70 -5.96
C CYS A 86 -4.88 18.22 -5.67
N ALA A 87 -5.05 17.87 -4.39
CA ALA A 87 -5.22 16.49 -3.96
C ALA A 87 -6.51 15.85 -4.50
N LEU A 88 -6.44 14.56 -4.85
CA LEU A 88 -7.61 13.78 -5.26
C LEU A 88 -8.55 13.50 -4.08
N LEU A 89 -7.96 13.14 -2.95
CA LEU A 89 -8.67 12.77 -1.73
C LEU A 89 -8.48 13.83 -0.63
N PRO A 90 -9.38 13.87 0.37
CA PRO A 90 -9.17 14.69 1.55
C PRO A 90 -7.85 14.33 2.25
N PRO A 91 -7.10 15.30 2.82
CA PRO A 91 -5.81 15.05 3.48
C PRO A 91 -5.87 14.00 4.60
N LYS A 92 -7.01 13.90 5.30
CA LYS A 92 -7.24 12.88 6.32
C LYS A 92 -7.22 11.46 5.75
N ILE A 93 -7.64 11.27 4.50
CA ILE A 93 -7.63 9.97 3.86
C ILE A 93 -6.25 9.70 3.28
N SER A 94 -5.73 10.61 2.45
CA SER A 94 -4.47 10.37 1.75
C SER A 94 -3.24 10.37 2.67
N GLY A 95 -3.15 11.34 3.59
CA GLY A 95 -1.99 11.54 4.45
C GLY A 95 -2.01 10.75 5.75
N GLU A 96 -3.16 10.64 6.42
CA GLU A 96 -3.22 10.08 7.78
C GLU A 96 -3.52 8.58 7.83
N VAL A 97 -4.34 8.04 6.92
CA VAL A 97 -4.77 6.62 6.98
C VAL A 97 -4.27 5.78 5.81
N CYS A 98 -4.10 6.36 4.62
CA CYS A 98 -3.60 5.64 3.46
C CYS A 98 -2.08 5.76 3.28
N SER A 99 -1.41 6.74 3.88
CA SER A 99 0.03 6.89 3.72
C SER A 99 0.77 5.73 4.39
N LEU A 100 1.64 5.05 3.63
CA LEU A 100 2.44 3.92 4.09
C LEU A 100 3.69 4.38 4.86
N ALA A 101 3.50 5.23 5.88
CA ALA A 101 4.62 5.77 6.66
C ALA A 101 5.32 4.68 7.50
N PRO A 102 6.66 4.80 7.72
CA PRO A 102 7.40 3.86 8.53
C PRO A 102 6.91 3.80 9.98
N GLY A 103 6.88 2.60 10.57
CA GLY A 103 6.50 2.35 11.96
C GLY A 103 4.99 2.21 12.19
N GLU A 104 4.16 2.50 11.19
CA GLU A 104 2.71 2.49 11.31
C GLU A 104 2.10 1.27 10.60
N GLU A 105 1.09 0.68 11.24
CA GLU A 105 0.32 -0.41 10.63
C GLU A 105 -0.70 0.17 9.64
N ARG A 106 -0.69 -0.37 8.42
CA ARG A 106 -1.51 0.15 7.32
C ARG A 106 -2.19 -0.98 6.56
N LEU A 107 -3.43 -0.70 6.17
CA LEU A 107 -4.20 -1.58 5.30
C LEU A 107 -3.74 -1.41 3.86
N ALA A 108 -3.39 -2.50 3.21
CA ALA A 108 -2.90 -2.50 1.84
C ALA A 108 -3.64 -3.52 0.97
N VAL A 109 -3.55 -3.31 -0.33
CA VAL A 109 -3.74 -4.34 -1.35
C VAL A 109 -2.37 -4.70 -1.86
N SER A 110 -2.12 -5.99 -2.05
CA SER A 110 -0.78 -6.47 -2.34
C SER A 110 -0.77 -7.49 -3.45
N VAL A 111 0.29 -7.44 -4.23
CA VAL A 111 0.62 -8.42 -5.25
C VAL A 111 1.97 -9.02 -4.87
N LEU A 112 2.00 -10.33 -4.70
CA LEU A 112 3.20 -11.10 -4.39
C LEU A 112 3.54 -11.98 -5.59
N PHE A 113 4.76 -11.81 -6.10
CA PHE A 113 5.32 -12.63 -7.15
C PHE A 113 6.41 -13.51 -6.58
N ARG A 114 6.33 -14.81 -6.82
CA ARG A 114 7.44 -15.72 -6.57
C ARG A 114 8.25 -15.87 -7.86
N VAL A 115 9.44 -15.29 -7.85
CA VAL A 115 10.29 -15.07 -9.00
C VAL A 115 11.47 -16.05 -8.98
N ASN A 116 11.80 -16.62 -10.12
CA ASN A 116 13.06 -17.34 -10.28
C ASN A 116 14.23 -16.32 -10.41
N PRO A 117 15.22 -16.35 -9.51
CA PRO A 117 16.29 -15.35 -9.49
C PRO A 117 17.23 -15.41 -10.70
N HIS A 118 17.29 -16.52 -11.42
CA HIS A 118 18.23 -16.70 -12.53
C HIS A 118 17.75 -16.07 -13.84
N ASN A 119 16.44 -16.06 -14.07
CA ASN A 119 15.84 -15.62 -15.34
C ASN A 119 14.72 -14.58 -15.15
N GLY A 120 14.35 -14.25 -13.91
CA GLY A 120 13.27 -13.30 -13.61
C GLY A 120 11.86 -13.82 -13.93
N SER A 121 11.68 -15.11 -14.23
CA SER A 121 10.39 -15.65 -14.63
C SER A 121 9.49 -15.91 -13.43
N VAL A 122 8.19 -15.66 -13.59
CA VAL A 122 7.13 -16.05 -12.65
C VAL A 122 6.31 -17.16 -13.29
N ALA A 123 6.22 -18.32 -12.64
CA ALA A 123 5.43 -19.44 -13.15
C ALA A 123 3.93 -19.23 -12.92
N GLU A 124 3.10 -20.00 -13.61
CA GLU A 124 1.67 -20.04 -13.32
C GLU A 124 1.44 -20.53 -11.88
N GLY A 125 0.59 -19.83 -11.11
CA GLY A 125 0.34 -20.12 -9.69
C GLY A 125 1.35 -19.50 -8.71
N ASP A 126 2.47 -18.95 -9.19
CA ASP A 126 3.46 -18.25 -8.35
C ASP A 126 3.09 -16.77 -8.08
N THR A 127 1.85 -16.37 -8.37
CA THR A 127 1.34 -15.01 -8.11
C THR A 127 0.18 -15.08 -7.12
N TRP A 128 0.24 -14.22 -6.09
CA TRP A 128 -0.86 -14.01 -5.16
C TRP A 128 -1.29 -12.54 -5.18
N VAL A 129 -2.60 -12.29 -5.18
CA VAL A 129 -3.21 -10.96 -5.12
C VAL A 129 -4.24 -10.97 -4.01
N GLY A 130 -4.18 -9.98 -3.12
CA GLY A 130 -5.18 -9.89 -2.05
C GLY A 130 -4.99 -8.68 -1.15
N LYS A 131 -5.93 -8.55 -0.20
CA LYS A 131 -5.83 -7.56 0.87
C LYS A 131 -4.83 -8.02 1.91
N SER A 132 -4.12 -7.06 2.49
CA SER A 132 -3.07 -7.30 3.46
C SER A 132 -2.98 -6.21 4.51
N ILE A 133 -2.16 -6.50 5.52
CA ILE A 133 -1.74 -5.56 6.55
C ILE A 133 -0.22 -5.50 6.49
N ILE A 134 0.33 -4.30 6.39
CA ILE A 134 1.77 -4.07 6.35
C ILE A 134 2.20 -3.13 7.46
N LYS A 135 3.47 -3.23 7.84
CA LYS A 135 4.14 -2.25 8.69
C LYS A 135 5.46 -1.90 8.05
N SER A 136 5.55 -0.70 7.48
CA SER A 136 6.79 -0.27 6.83
C SER A 136 7.89 -0.10 7.87
N THR A 137 9.07 -0.63 7.60
CA THR A 137 10.25 -0.55 8.48
C THR A 137 11.14 0.63 8.17
N GLY A 138 10.98 1.24 6.99
CA GLY A 138 11.80 2.36 6.55
C GLY A 138 11.28 2.99 5.28
N LYS A 139 11.77 4.20 4.98
CA LYS A 139 11.47 4.95 3.77
C LYS A 139 12.75 5.15 2.97
N ILE A 140 12.71 4.84 1.68
CA ILE A 140 13.79 5.15 0.74
C ILE A 140 13.28 6.23 -0.21
N SER A 141 14.06 7.31 -0.34
CA SER A 141 13.83 8.34 -1.35
C SER A 141 14.63 7.97 -2.60
N VAL A 142 13.96 7.96 -3.75
CA VAL A 142 14.62 7.79 -5.05
C VAL A 142 14.85 9.20 -5.60
N GLN A 143 16.05 9.75 -5.38
CA GLN A 143 16.51 11.03 -5.94
C GLN A 143 17.56 10.79 -7.03
#